data_AF-A0A560DZ84-F1
#
_entry.id   AF-A0A560DZ84-F1
#
_cell.length_a   1.000
_cell.length_b   1.000
_cell.length_c   1.000
_cell.angle_alpha   90.00
_cell.angle_beta   90.00
_cell.angle_gamma   90.00
#
_symmetry.space_group_name_H-M   'P 1'
#
loop_
_entity.id
_entity.type
_entity.pdbx_description
1 polymer ?
#
loop_
_entity_poly.entity_id
_entity_poly.type
_entity_poly.pdbx_seq_one_letter_code
_entity_poly.pdbx_strand_id
1 'polypeptide(L)'
;MFVVRKSDKVYAYLDVCPHYGSTPLPWKKNTYLTGDAQHIFCSAHGATFDIETGTCTLGPCLGQSLTSVQVAISQAGEIRLFLEPEDGQIRTPVATG
;
A
#
# COMPACT_ATOMS: atom_id res chain seq x y z
N MET A 1 -7.98 -3.83 0.60
CA MET A 1 -6.75 -3.54 -0.18
C MET A 1 -7.04 -2.42 -1.15
N PHE A 2 -6.01 -1.70 -1.57
CA PHE A 2 -6.12 -0.59 -2.52
C PHE A 2 -4.85 -0.47 -3.36
N VAL A 3 -4.94 0.31 -4.45
CA VAL A 3 -3.83 0.58 -5.38
C VAL A 3 -3.65 2.08 -5.51
N VAL A 4 -2.41 2.53 -5.54
CA VAL A 4 -2.01 3.91 -5.79
C VAL A 4 -1.08 3.93 -7.00
N ARG A 5 -1.31 4.89 -7.92
CA ARG A 5 -0.37 5.18 -9.00
C ARG A 5 0.46 6.40 -8.63
N LYS A 6 1.77 6.31 -8.77
CA LYS A 6 2.71 7.44 -8.68
C LYS A 6 3.61 7.38 -9.91
N SER A 7 3.55 8.42 -10.73
CA SER A 7 4.22 8.44 -12.04
C SER A 7 3.80 7.24 -12.91
N ASP A 8 4.76 6.46 -13.39
CA ASP A 8 4.60 5.28 -14.25
C ASP A 8 4.45 3.96 -13.47
N LYS A 9 4.51 4.02 -12.13
CA LYS A 9 4.46 2.84 -11.25
C LYS A 9 3.13 2.75 -10.49
N VAL A 10 2.77 1.52 -10.15
CA VAL A 10 1.64 1.21 -9.25
C VAL A 10 2.14 0.51 -8.01
N TYR A 11 1.52 0.83 -6.89
CA TYR A 11 1.81 0.31 -5.57
C TYR A 11 0.49 -0.19 -4.98
N ALA A 12 0.52 -1.34 -4.32
CA ALA A 12 -0.68 -1.93 -3.73
C ALA A 12 -0.43 -2.31 -2.29
N TYR A 13 -1.46 -2.12 -1.45
CA TYR A 13 -1.40 -2.34 -0.01
C TYR A 13 -2.69 -2.96 0.51
N LEU A 14 -2.59 -3.68 1.63
CA LEU A 14 -3.77 -3.99 2.44
C LEU A 14 -4.38 -2.70 2.99
N ASP A 15 -5.70 -2.67 3.10
CA ASP A 15 -6.42 -1.51 3.63
C ASP A 15 -6.54 -1.62 5.15
N VAL A 16 -5.39 -1.66 5.81
CA VAL A 16 -5.26 -1.84 7.26
C VAL A 16 -4.08 -1.02 7.75
N CYS A 17 -4.34 -0.05 8.64
CA CYS A 17 -3.31 0.73 9.29
C CYS A 17 -2.61 -0.11 10.37
N PRO A 18 -1.26 -0.19 10.38
CA PRO A 18 -0.52 -1.01 11.35
C PRO A 18 -0.66 -0.52 12.80
N HIS A 19 -1.16 0.71 13.01
CA HIS A 19 -1.36 1.28 14.34
C HIS A 19 -2.26 0.41 15.23
N TYR A 20 -3.41 -0.06 14.72
CA TYR A 20 -4.31 -0.96 15.44
C TYR A 20 -4.53 -2.30 14.74
N GLY A 21 -3.93 -2.50 13.56
CA GLY A 21 -3.98 -3.78 12.83
C GLY A 21 -5.36 -4.20 12.32
N SER A 22 -6.40 -3.38 12.52
CA SER A 22 -7.79 -3.67 12.14
C SER A 22 -8.54 -2.45 11.59
N THR A 23 -7.87 -1.29 11.52
CA THR A 23 -8.48 -0.02 11.13
C THR A 23 -8.24 0.24 9.64
N PRO A 24 -9.31 0.36 8.81
CA PRO A 24 -9.18 0.83 7.43
C PRO A 24 -8.60 2.24 7.36
N LEU A 25 -7.89 2.54 6.28
CA LEU A 25 -7.24 3.85 6.13
C LEU A 25 -8.24 4.99 5.88
N PRO A 26 -9.13 4.91 4.88
CA PRO A 26 -9.92 6.07 4.47
C PRO A 26 -11.27 6.13 5.18
N TRP A 27 -11.72 7.35 5.50
CA TRP A 27 -13.05 7.61 6.07
C TRP A 27 -14.17 7.50 5.02
N LYS A 28 -13.80 7.63 3.74
CA LYS A 28 -14.68 7.50 2.58
C LYS A 28 -13.98 6.70 1.50
N LYS A 29 -14.73 5.81 0.83
CA LYS A 29 -14.23 4.99 -0.29
C LYS A 29 -13.37 5.82 -1.27
N ASN A 30 -12.22 5.27 -1.63
CA ASN A 30 -11.23 5.84 -2.56
C ASN A 30 -10.51 7.12 -2.08
N THR A 31 -10.65 7.53 -0.82
CA THR A 31 -9.98 8.72 -0.26
C THR A 31 -8.70 8.34 0.48
N TYR A 32 -7.75 7.73 -0.22
CA TYR A 32 -6.51 7.18 0.37
C TYR A 32 -5.35 8.16 0.44
N LEU A 33 -5.42 9.31 -0.25
CA LEU A 33 -4.31 10.24 -0.36
C LEU A 33 -4.53 11.50 0.47
N THR A 34 -3.42 12.10 0.88
CA THR A 34 -3.33 13.49 1.34
C THR A 34 -3.84 14.46 0.27
N GLY A 35 -4.20 15.68 0.67
CA GLY A 35 -4.80 16.67 -0.24
C GLY A 35 -3.92 17.09 -1.43
N ASP A 36 -2.59 16.98 -1.27
CA ASP A 36 -1.59 17.23 -2.33
C ASP A 36 -1.23 15.97 -3.14
N ALA A 37 -1.86 14.84 -2.83
CA ALA A 37 -1.63 13.52 -3.43
C ALA A 37 -0.19 12.99 -3.32
N GLN A 38 0.63 13.50 -2.38
CA GLN A 38 2.02 13.07 -2.23
C GLN A 38 2.19 11.84 -1.33
N HIS A 39 1.22 11.60 -0.45
CA HIS A 39 1.28 10.53 0.56
C HIS A 39 -0.06 9.80 0.72
N ILE A 40 0.01 8.56 1.19
CA ILE A 40 -1.15 7.81 1.66
C ILE A 40 -1.54 8.31 3.06
N PHE A 41 -2.83 8.43 3.34
CA PHE A 41 -3.35 8.98 4.58
C PHE A 41 -4.34 8.04 5.27
N CYS A 42 -4.12 7.79 6.56
CA CYS A 42 -5.08 7.14 7.45
C CYS A 42 -5.88 8.20 8.21
N SER A 43 -7.15 8.34 7.88
CA SER A 43 -8.02 9.37 8.45
C SER A 43 -8.50 9.07 9.87
N ALA A 44 -8.24 7.87 10.41
CA ALA A 44 -8.66 7.53 11.77
C ALA A 44 -7.88 8.34 12.83
N HIS A 45 -6.56 8.41 12.71
CA HIS A 45 -5.68 9.09 13.68
C HIS A 45 -4.55 9.90 13.03
N GLY A 46 -4.65 10.18 11.72
CA GLY A 46 -3.75 11.09 11.03
C GLY A 46 -2.39 10.51 10.64
N ALA A 47 -2.26 9.19 10.50
CA ALA A 47 -1.01 8.60 10.01
C ALA A 47 -0.81 8.88 8.52
N THR A 48 0.41 9.22 8.12
CA THR A 48 0.80 9.51 6.73
C THR A 48 1.90 8.56 6.30
N PHE A 49 1.81 8.01 5.10
CA PHE A 49 2.74 7.00 4.59
C PHE A 49 3.32 7.41 3.24
N ASP A 50 4.61 7.12 3.04
CA ASP A 50 5.23 7.20 1.72
C ASP A 50 4.58 6.19 0.76
N ILE A 51 4.30 6.64 -0.47
CA ILE A 51 3.57 5.84 -1.47
C ILE A 51 4.39 4.65 -1.96
N GLU A 52 5.71 4.74 -2.00
CA GLU A 52 6.53 3.71 -2.64
C GLU A 52 6.87 2.59 -1.67
N THR A 53 7.22 2.96 -0.44
CA THR A 53 7.68 2.06 0.61
C THR A 53 6.54 1.61 1.52
N GLY A 54 5.44 2.37 1.59
CA GLY A 54 4.38 2.18 2.56
C GLY A 54 4.78 2.55 3.99
N THR A 55 5.97 3.11 4.21
CA THR A 55 6.46 3.49 5.55
C THR A 55 5.74 4.72 6.06
N CYS A 56 5.28 4.64 7.31
CA CYS A 56 4.68 5.75 8.03
C CYS A 56 5.74 6.81 8.34
N THR A 57 5.54 8.02 7.80
CA THR A 57 6.43 9.17 7.93
C THR A 57 5.92 10.21 8.93
N LEU A 58 4.65 10.10 9.34
CA LEU A 58 4.03 10.97 10.35
C LEU A 58 2.87 10.23 11.04
N GLY A 59 2.71 10.40 12.35
CA GLY A 59 1.57 9.90 13.12
C GLY A 59 1.93 8.76 14.08
N PRO A 60 0.92 8.09 14.66
CA PRO A 60 1.11 7.20 15.82
C PRO A 60 1.82 5.87 15.51
N CYS A 61 1.92 5.48 14.24
CA CYS A 61 2.66 4.29 13.79
C CYS A 61 3.98 4.62 13.07
N LEU A 62 4.62 5.75 13.42
CA LEU A 62 5.85 6.23 12.78
C LEU A 62 6.92 5.12 12.65
N GLY A 63 7.45 4.92 11.45
CA GLY A 63 8.45 3.90 11.14
C GLY A 63 7.90 2.50 10.85
N GLN A 64 6.63 2.22 11.15
CA GLN A 64 5.95 1.00 10.68
C GLN A 64 5.52 1.15 9.21
N SER A 65 5.25 0.04 8.53
CA SER A 65 4.82 0.07 7.12
C SER A 65 3.46 -0.57 6.92
N LEU A 66 2.75 -0.11 5.89
CA LEU A 66 1.61 -0.82 5.32
C LEU A 66 2.07 -2.16 4.74
N THR A 67 1.21 -3.19 4.84
CA THR A 67 1.47 -4.48 4.20
C THR A 67 1.34 -4.35 2.69
N SER A 68 2.45 -4.49 1.97
CA SER A 68 2.46 -4.46 0.50
C SER A 68 1.75 -5.69 -0.07
N VAL A 69 0.98 -5.47 -1.13
CA VAL A 69 0.41 -6.52 -1.98
C VAL A 69 1.18 -6.52 -3.29
N GLN A 70 1.62 -7.69 -3.75
CA GLN A 70 2.33 -7.78 -5.02
C GLN A 70 1.39 -7.36 -6.16
N VAL A 71 1.89 -6.51 -7.05
CA VAL A 71 1.12 -5.92 -8.15
C VAL A 71 1.91 -5.99 -9.46
N ALA A 72 1.23 -6.29 -10.56
CA ALA A 72 1.79 -6.20 -11.91
C ALA A 72 0.82 -5.45 -12.84
N ILE A 73 1.38 -4.75 -13.83
CA ILE A 73 0.64 -4.15 -14.94
C ILE A 73 0.93 -4.98 -16.19
N SER A 74 -0.10 -5.50 -16.86
CA SER A 74 0.06 -6.20 -18.13
C SER A 74 0.30 -5.21 -19.28
N GLN A 75 0.77 -5.70 -20.43
CA GLN A 75 0.91 -4.88 -21.64
C GLN A 75 -0.43 -4.29 -22.12
N ALA A 76 -1.54 -4.93 -21.80
CA ALA A 76 -2.89 -4.46 -22.10
C ALA A 76 -3.42 -3.43 -21.07
N GLY A 77 -2.63 -3.07 -20.05
CA GLY A 77 -3.00 -2.10 -19.02
C GLY A 77 -3.79 -2.68 -17.84
N GLU A 78 -3.93 -4.00 -17.74
CA GLU A 78 -4.61 -4.63 -16.60
C GLU A 78 -3.72 -4.58 -15.35
N ILE A 79 -4.30 -4.18 -14.22
CA ILE A 79 -3.64 -4.26 -12.91
C ILE A 79 -4.04 -5.57 -12.25
N ARG A 80 -3.05 -6.42 -11.95
CA ARG A 80 -3.24 -7.71 -11.27
C ARG A 80 -2.62 -7.65 -9.89
N LEU A 81 -3.39 -8.04 -8.88
CA LEU A 81 -2.93 -8.17 -7.50
C LEU A 81 -2.74 -9.65 -7.18
N PHE A 82 -1.59 -9.98 -6.61
CA PHE A 82 -1.25 -11.34 -6.19
C PHE A 82 -1.33 -11.39 -4.68
N LEU A 83 -2.31 -12.16 -4.19
CA LEU A 83 -2.46 -12.45 -2.78
C LEU A 83 -1.73 -13.75 -2.52
N GLU A 84 -0.76 -13.73 -1.61
CA GLU A 84 -0.19 -14.98 -1.13
C GLU A 84 -1.23 -15.67 -0.23
N PRO A 85 -1.37 -17.01 -0.32
CA PRO A 85 -2.07 -17.76 0.72
C PRO A 85 -1.34 -17.56 2.07
N GLU A 86 -2.08 -17.62 3.18
CA GLU A 86 -1.73 -17.08 4.51
C GLU A 86 -0.39 -17.53 5.17
N ASP A 87 0.43 -18.38 4.55
CA ASP A 87 1.69 -18.87 5.11
C ASP A 87 2.91 -18.19 4.45
N GLY A 88 3.23 -17.00 4.96
CA GLY A 88 4.21 -16.09 4.40
C GLY A 88 5.63 -16.65 4.24
N GLN A 89 6.11 -16.72 3.01
CA GLN A 89 7.52 -16.51 2.65
C GLN A 89 7.65 -16.29 1.14
N ILE A 90 7.76 -15.04 0.69
CA ILE A 90 8.09 -14.77 -0.72
C ILE A 90 9.56 -15.10 -0.95
N ARG A 91 9.82 -16.20 -1.65
CA ARG A 91 11.08 -16.40 -2.37
C ARG A 91 11.04 -15.54 -3.63
N THR A 92 11.96 -14.60 -3.74
CA THR A 92 12.19 -13.78 -4.95
C THR A 92 12.37 -14.70 -6.18
N PRO A 93 11.71 -14.44 -7.33
CA PRO A 93 12.05 -15.11 -8.56
C PRO A 93 13.49 -14.76 -8.94
N VAL A 94 14.35 -15.77 -9.03
CA VAL A 94 15.66 -15.64 -9.68
C VAL A 94 15.38 -15.22 -11.12
N ALA A 95 15.91 -14.05 -11.52
CA ALA A 95 15.94 -13.65 -12.92
C ALA A 95 16.79 -14.69 -13.68
N THR A 96 16.15 -15.59 -14.41
CA THR A 96 16.82 -16.43 -15.39
C THR A 96 17.21 -15.53 -16.56
N GLY A 97 18.52 -15.38 -16.77
CA GLY A 97 19.08 -14.83 -18.00
C GLY A 97 18.92 -15.77 -19.20
#